data_AF-A0A840CEJ3-F1
#
_entry.id   AF-A0A840CEJ3-F1
#
_cell.length_a   1.000
_cell.length_b   1.000
_cell.length_c   1.000
_cell.angle_alpha   90.00
_cell.angle_beta   90.00
_cell.angle_gamma   90.00
#
_symmetry.space_group_name_H-M   'P 1'
#
loop_
_entity.id
_entity.type
_entity.pdbx_description
1 polymer ?
#
loop_
_entity_poly.entity_id
_entity_poly.type
_entity_poly.pdbx_seq_one_letter_code
_entity_poly.pdbx_strand_id
1 'polypeptide(L)' 'MSNPSPARYRTTNWSSYNASLRKRGSLLIWVDEDITWRAPSPPPS' A
#
# COMPACT_ATOMS: atom_id res chain seq x y z
N MET A 1 7.40 -11.85 -28.48
CA MET A 1 6.59 -10.76 -27.89
C MET A 1 7.40 -10.15 -26.76
N SER A 2 7.73 -8.86 -26.85
CA SER A 2 8.45 -8.14 -25.79
C SER A 2 7.51 -7.89 -24.61
N ASN A 3 7.93 -8.20 -23.39
CA ASN A 3 7.17 -7.83 -22.20
C ASN A 3 7.09 -6.31 -22.07
N PRO A 4 5.92 -5.73 -21.72
CA PRO A 4 5.82 -4.32 -21.40
C PRO A 4 6.64 -4.01 -20.15
N SER A 5 7.25 -2.82 -20.12
CA SER A 5 7.95 -2.35 -18.93
C SER A 5 6.98 -2.23 -17.75
N PRO A 6 7.41 -2.57 -16.52
CA PRO A 6 6.55 -2.48 -15.35
C PRO A 6 6.04 -1.05 -15.14
N ALA A 7 4.75 -0.92 -14.80
CA ALA A 7 4.17 0.37 -14.45
C ALA A 7 4.83 0.93 -13.18
N ARG A 8 5.29 2.19 -13.25
CA ARG A 8 5.83 2.89 -12.09
C ARG A 8 4.74 3.71 -11.43
N TYR A 9 4.21 3.22 -10.32
CA TYR A 9 3.22 3.93 -9.53
C TYR A 9 3.88 4.92 -8.57
N ARG A 10 3.27 6.11 -8.41
CA ARG A 10 3.69 7.12 -7.44
C ARG A 10 2.48 7.61 -6.66
N THR A 11 2.54 7.52 -5.34
CA THR A 11 1.51 8.07 -4.46
C THR A 11 1.60 9.60 -4.44
N THR A 12 0.56 10.29 -4.91
CA THR A 12 0.50 11.76 -4.98
C THR A 12 -0.40 12.37 -3.92
N ASN A 13 -1.27 11.58 -3.29
CA ASN A 13 -2.29 12.06 -2.36
C ASN A 13 -1.89 12.01 -0.88
N TRP A 14 -0.63 11.65 -0.57
CA TRP A 14 -0.18 11.35 0.80
C TRP A 14 -0.46 12.48 1.80
N SER A 15 -0.16 13.72 1.42
CA SER A 15 -0.36 14.88 2.29
C SER A 15 -1.85 15.09 2.66
N SER A 16 -2.74 15.02 1.66
CA SER A 16 -4.19 15.19 1.85
C SER A 16 -4.77 14.05 2.68
N TYR A 17 -4.41 12.80 2.38
CA TYR A 17 -4.82 11.63 3.14
C TYR A 17 -4.43 11.76 4.63
N ASN A 18 -3.19 12.14 4.91
CA ASN A 18 -2.70 12.30 6.28
C ASN A 18 -3.35 13.48 7.03
N ALA A 19 -3.70 14.56 6.33
CA ALA A 19 -4.46 15.66 6.92
C ALA A 19 -5.88 15.19 7.33
N SER A 20 -6.55 14.42 6.48
CA SER A 20 -7.86 13.83 6.78
C SER A 20 -7.82 12.83 7.94
N LEU A 21 -6.76 12.00 8.02
CA LEU A 21 -6.53 11.06 9.13
C LEU A 21 -6.42 11.78 10.48
N ARG A 22 -5.62 12.85 10.56
CA ARG A 22 -5.46 13.64 11.78
C ARG A 22 -6.76 14.33 12.21
N LYS A 23 -7.60 14.76 11.26
CA LYS A 23 -8.91 15.35 11.55
C LYS A 23 -9.93 14.33 12.06
N ARG A 24 -9.79 13.05 11.70
CA ARG A 24 -10.76 12.00 12.03
C ARG A 24 -10.78 11.62 13.52
N GLY A 25 -9.83 12.11 14.32
CA GLY A 25 -9.76 11.79 15.74
C GLY A 25 -9.24 10.37 15.97
N SER A 26 -9.95 9.57 16.75
CA SER A 26 -9.55 8.19 17.07
C SER A 26 -9.63 7.28 15.84
N LEU A 27 -8.54 6.54 15.60
CA LEU A 27 -8.45 5.53 14.55
C LEU A 27 -8.58 4.14 15.18
N LEU A 28 -9.63 3.40 14.81
CA LEU A 28 -9.73 1.98 15.10
C LEU A 28 -8.99 1.20 14.02
N ILE A 29 -7.97 0.44 14.43
CA ILE A 29 -7.23 -0.47 13.56
C ILE A 29 -7.52 -1.89 14.03
N TRP A 30 -7.89 -2.77 13.10
CA TRP A 30 -7.98 -4.21 13.35
C TRP A 30 -6.68 -4.84 12.86
N VAL A 31 -5.97 -5.50 13.76
CA VAL A 31 -4.78 -6.30 13.45
C VAL A 31 -5.15 -7.75 13.66
N ASP A 32 -4.79 -8.58 12.70
CA ASP A 32 -5.08 -10.01 12.68
C ASP A 32 -3.74 -10.74 12.50
N GLU A 33 -3.49 -11.73 13.35
CA GLU A 33 -2.25 -12.52 13.36
C GLU A 33 -2.19 -13.54 12.21
N ASP A 34 -3.34 -13.96 11.70
CA ASP A 34 -3.44 -14.95 10.63
C ASP A 34 -3.30 -14.30 9.23
N ILE A 35 -3.33 -12.96 9.13
CA ILE A 35 -3.14 -12.25 7.87
C ILE A 35 -1.66 -12.21 7.48
N THR A 36 -1.34 -12.80 6.32
CA THR A 36 -0.02 -12.65 5.69
C THR A 36 0.09 -11.29 5.00
N TRP A 37 0.70 -10.31 5.69
CA TRP A 37 0.86 -8.93 5.20
C TRP A 37 1.92 -8.75 4.12
N ARG A 38 2.91 -9.66 4.05
CA ARG A 38 4.02 -9.53 3.10
C ARG A 38 3.61 -10.03 1.73
N ALA A 39 3.86 -9.20 0.71
CA ALA A 39 3.78 -9.63 -0.67
C ALA A 39 4.74 -10.81 -0.91
N PRO A 40 4.34 -11.83 -1.68
CA PRO A 40 5.23 -12.93 -2.04
C PRO A 40 6.42 -12.40 -2.83
N SER A 41 7.57 -13.07 -2.70
CA SER A 41 8.74 -12.74 -3.52
C SER A 41 8.39 -12.89 -5.00
N PRO A 42 8.82 -11.96 -5.87
CA PRO A 42 8.70 -12.15 -7.31
C PRO A 42 9.45 -13.43 -7.73
N PRO A 43 8.97 -14.12 -8.79
CA PRO A 43 9.63 -15.32 -9.30
C PRO A 43 11.04 -15.00 -9.83
N PRO A 44 11.96 -15.99 -9.82
CA PRO A 44 13.29 -15.80 -10.39
C PRO A 44 13.22 -15.55 -11.90
N SER A 45 14.12 -14.69 -12.39
CA SER A 45 14.27 -14.30 -13.80
C SER A 45 14.75 -15.43 -14.70
#